data_AF-A0A377XI17-F1
#
_entry.id   AF-A0A377XI17-F1
#
_cell.length_a   1.000
_cell.length_b   1.000
_cell.length_c   1.000
_cell.angle_alpha   90.00
_cell.angle_beta   90.00
_cell.angle_gamma   90.00
#
_symmetry.space_group_name_H-M   'P 1'
#
loop_
_entity.id
_entity.type
_entity.pdbx_description
1 polymer ?
#
loop_
_entity_poly.entity_id
_entity_poly.type
_entity_poly.pdbx_seq_one_letter_code
_entity_poly.pdbx_strand_id
1 'polypeptide(L)'
;MPASEVYDEAGILTITPGSTNPQITERGMKDLFRMCGRDDQQGAIAANYMLDVLKAKKIAVIHDKDTYGQGLADATRAALAKRGYQRSVVRRPFPR
;
A
#
# COMPACT_ATOMS: atom_id res chain seq x y z
N MET A 1 -6.68 1.25 11.45
CA MET A 1 -5.90 2.35 12.08
C MET A 1 -6.49 2.89 13.38
N PRO A 2 -7.81 2.83 13.67
CA PRO A 2 -8.34 3.35 14.93
C PRO A 2 -7.74 2.72 16.20
N ALA A 3 -7.49 1.40 16.21
CA ALA A 3 -6.98 0.71 17.39
C ALA A 3 -5.60 1.22 17.87
N SER A 4 -4.70 1.55 16.94
CA SER A 4 -3.37 2.06 17.29
C SER A 4 -3.38 3.41 18.01
N GLU A 5 -4.41 4.23 17.81
CA GLU A 5 -4.54 5.52 18.53
C GLU A 5 -4.86 5.27 20.00
N VAL A 6 -5.79 4.35 20.27
CA VAL A 6 -6.13 3.92 21.64
C VAL A 6 -4.93 3.31 22.36
N TYR A 7 -4.12 2.51 21.66
CA TYR A 7 -2.93 1.90 22.26
C TYR A 7 -1.83 2.92 22.56
N ASP A 8 -1.62 3.89 21.68
CA ASP A 8 -0.66 4.98 21.90
C ASP A 8 -1.09 5.88 23.08
N GLU A 9 -2.37 6.25 23.16
CA GLU A 9 -2.94 6.99 24.30
C GLU A 9 -2.81 6.23 25.63
N ALA A 10 -2.90 4.90 25.59
CA ALA A 10 -2.75 4.04 26.76
C ALA A 10 -1.28 3.71 27.12
N GLY A 11 -0.30 4.16 26.33
CA GLY A 11 1.12 3.84 26.52
C GLY A 11 1.44 2.35 26.30
N ILE A 12 0.68 1.68 25.42
CA ILE A 12 0.82 0.25 25.13
C ILE A 12 1.73 0.04 23.91
N LEU A 13 2.87 -0.61 24.15
CA LEU A 13 3.73 -1.10 23.08
C LEU A 13 2.96 -2.03 22.14
N THR A 14 2.94 -1.67 20.86
CA THR A 14 2.20 -2.39 19.82
C THR A 14 3.13 -2.81 18.69
N ILE A 15 3.05 -4.09 18.31
CA ILE A 15 3.74 -4.63 17.13
C ILE A 15 2.70 -5.28 16.22
N THR A 16 2.46 -4.71 15.03
CA THR A 16 1.51 -5.29 14.07
C THR A 16 2.19 -6.27 13.11
N PRO A 17 1.66 -7.51 12.98
CA PRO A 17 2.22 -8.50 12.07
C PRO A 17 1.77 -8.32 10.61
N GLY A 18 0.72 -7.53 10.35
CA GLY A 18 0.06 -7.51 9.03
C GLY A 18 -0.47 -6.17 8.54
N SER A 19 -0.27 -5.06 9.27
CA SER A 19 -0.68 -3.74 8.78
C SER A 19 0.39 -3.15 7.85
N THR A 20 0.14 -3.22 6.55
CA THR A 20 1.11 -2.85 5.50
C THR A 20 1.06 -1.39 5.07
N ASN A 21 0.00 -0.66 5.42
CA ASN A 21 -0.14 0.76 5.07
C ASN A 21 0.99 1.60 5.72
N PRO A 22 1.79 2.35 4.96
CA PRO A 22 2.85 3.24 5.45
C PRO A 22 2.48 4.09 6.68
N GLN A 23 1.27 4.63 6.67
CA GLN A 23 0.77 5.53 7.71
C GLN A 23 0.62 4.86 9.08
N ILE A 24 0.67 3.52 9.15
CA ILE A 24 0.67 2.83 10.44
C ILE A 24 1.85 3.26 11.31
N THR A 25 3.04 3.49 10.73
CA THR A 25 4.28 3.83 11.48
C THR A 25 4.76 5.27 11.22
N GLU A 26 4.03 6.07 10.46
CA GLU A 26 4.46 7.43 10.06
C GLU A 26 3.68 8.54 10.78
N ARG A 27 2.76 8.18 11.67
CA ARG A 27 1.94 9.12 12.46
C ARG A 27 2.62 9.64 13.73
N GLY A 28 3.91 9.38 13.93
CA GLY A 28 4.66 9.89 15.09
C GLY A 28 4.41 9.15 16.41
N MET A 29 3.70 8.02 16.38
CA MET A 29 3.50 7.14 17.54
C MET A 29 4.83 6.47 17.91
N LYS A 30 5.27 6.61 19.16
CA LYS A 30 6.61 6.19 19.60
C LYS A 30 6.72 4.68 19.81
N ASP A 31 5.63 4.06 20.29
CA ASP A 31 5.60 2.67 20.70
C ASP A 31 4.84 1.77 19.70
N LEU A 32 4.81 2.17 18.42
CA LEU A 32 4.14 1.44 17.35
C LEU A 32 5.12 0.96 16.28
N PHE A 33 5.27 -0.35 16.20
CA PHE A 33 6.15 -1.02 15.24
C PHE A 33 5.37 -1.97 14.33
N ARG A 34 5.97 -2.35 13.19
CA ARG A 34 5.43 -3.40 12.32
C ARG A 34 6.50 -4.42 11.96
N MET A 35 6.07 -5.66 11.72
CA MET A 35 6.92 -6.75 11.23
C MET A 35 6.81 -6.97 9.71
N CYS A 36 5.70 -6.55 9.09
CA CYS A 36 5.42 -6.77 7.68
C CYS A 36 5.99 -5.66 6.76
N GLY A 37 6.06 -5.98 5.46
CA GLY A 37 6.45 -5.05 4.41
C GLY A 37 5.40 -3.95 4.17
N ARG A 38 5.85 -2.83 3.58
CA ARG A 38 4.99 -1.67 3.28
C ARG A 38 4.33 -1.77 1.91
N ASP A 39 3.16 -1.16 1.75
CA ASP A 39 2.47 -1.07 0.46
C ASP A 39 3.31 -0.32 -0.61
N ASP A 40 4.04 0.73 -0.22
CA ASP A 40 4.89 1.49 -1.15
C ASP A 40 6.08 0.69 -1.69
N GLN A 41 6.70 -0.13 -0.84
CA GLN A 41 7.74 -1.07 -1.23
C GLN A 41 7.16 -2.19 -2.10
N GLN A 42 6.05 -2.80 -1.69
CA GLN A 42 5.37 -3.85 -2.45
C GLN A 42 4.93 -3.33 -3.83
N GLY A 43 4.39 -2.11 -3.91
CA GLY A 43 3.99 -1.48 -5.16
C GLY A 43 5.16 -1.20 -6.10
N ALA A 44 6.32 -0.81 -5.57
CA ALA A 44 7.55 -0.66 -6.37
C ALA A 44 8.04 -2.00 -6.92
N ILE A 45 8.03 -3.06 -6.10
CA ILE A 45 8.40 -4.42 -6.53
C ILE A 45 7.46 -4.90 -7.62
N ALA A 46 6.14 -4.74 -7.43
CA ALA A 46 5.13 -5.12 -8.41
C ALA A 46 5.33 -4.38 -9.75
N ALA A 47 5.52 -3.06 -9.71
CA ALA A 47 5.77 -2.25 -10.90
C ALA A 47 7.03 -2.70 -11.65
N ASN A 48 8.14 -2.90 -10.93
CA ASN A 48 9.40 -3.37 -11.53
C ASN A 48 9.22 -4.76 -12.14
N TYR A 49 8.53 -5.69 -11.47
CA TYR A 49 8.27 -7.01 -12.02
C TYR A 49 7.45 -6.95 -13.31
N MET A 50 6.39 -6.14 -13.35
CA MET A 50 5.58 -5.95 -14.55
C MET A 50 6.38 -5.39 -15.74
N LEU A 51 7.28 -4.44 -15.49
CA LEU A 51 8.02 -3.76 -16.55
C LEU A 51 9.28 -4.52 -16.98
N ASP A 52 10.03 -5.04 -16.01
CA ASP A 52 11.37 -5.57 -16.23
C ASP A 52 11.36 -7.07 -16.50
N VAL A 53 10.43 -7.81 -15.88
CA VAL A 53 10.32 -9.27 -16.07
C VAL A 53 9.24 -9.59 -17.11
N LEU A 54 8.01 -9.12 -16.89
CA LEU A 54 6.88 -9.43 -17.77
C LEU A 54 6.88 -8.61 -19.07
N LYS A 55 7.69 -7.53 -19.15
CA LYS A 55 7.75 -6.61 -20.29
C LYS A 55 6.35 -6.07 -20.69
N ALA A 56 5.50 -5.83 -19.70
CA ALA A 56 4.12 -5.43 -19.91
C ALA A 56 4.04 -4.06 -20.62
N LYS A 57 3.23 -3.99 -21.67
CA LYS A 57 2.99 -2.75 -22.46
C LYS A 57 1.70 -2.02 -22.07
N LYS A 58 0.72 -2.77 -21.54
CA LYS A 58 -0.57 -2.26 -21.09
C LYS A 58 -0.85 -2.84 -19.71
N ILE A 59 -1.14 -1.99 -18.75
CA ILE A 59 -1.33 -2.37 -17.35
C ILE A 59 -2.65 -1.75 -16.87
N ALA A 60 -3.46 -2.54 -16.20
CA ALA A 60 -4.64 -2.06 -15.47
C ALA A 60 -4.49 -2.46 -14.00
N VAL A 61 -4.88 -1.57 -13.09
CA VAL A 61 -4.81 -1.82 -11.65
C VAL A 61 -6.23 -1.76 -11.10
N ILE A 62 -6.65 -2.80 -10.39
CA ILE A 62 -8.01 -2.91 -9.83
C ILE A 62 -7.85 -3.24 -8.35
N HIS A 63 -8.68 -2.63 -7.51
CA HIS A 63 -8.71 -2.89 -6.06
C HIS A 63 -10.15 -3.05 -5.59
N ASP A 64 -10.37 -3.69 -4.45
CA ASP A 64 -11.68 -4.04 -3.90
C ASP A 64 -12.32 -2.97 -3.00
N LYS A 65 -11.72 -1.77 -2.94
CA LYS A 65 -12.08 -0.62 -2.09
C LYS A 65 -11.69 -0.74 -0.61
N ASP A 66 -11.16 -1.88 -0.17
CA ASP A 66 -10.62 -1.94 1.18
C ASP A 66 -9.34 -1.11 1.28
N THR A 67 -9.07 -0.60 2.48
CA THR A 67 -7.93 0.29 2.74
C THR A 67 -6.59 -0.32 2.30
N TYR A 68 -6.43 -1.64 2.48
CA TYR A 68 -5.28 -2.38 1.99
C TYR A 68 -5.23 -2.41 0.45
N GLY A 69 -6.28 -2.94 -0.19
CA GLY A 69 -6.31 -3.09 -1.65
C GLY A 69 -6.13 -1.75 -2.36
N GLN A 70 -6.76 -0.69 -1.85
CA GLN A 70 -6.60 0.66 -2.38
C GLN A 70 -5.17 1.20 -2.18
N GLY A 71 -4.61 1.08 -0.97
CA GLY A 71 -3.27 1.57 -0.67
C GLY A 71 -2.20 0.93 -1.55
N LEU A 72 -2.26 -0.38 -1.72
CA LEU A 72 -1.33 -1.12 -2.59
C LEU A 72 -1.50 -0.76 -4.06
N ALA A 73 -2.74 -0.59 -4.53
CA ALA A 73 -3.02 -0.16 -5.90
C ALA A 73 -2.48 1.25 -6.20
N ASP A 74 -2.68 2.19 -5.28
CA ASP A 74 -2.18 3.56 -5.40
C ASP A 74 -0.64 3.60 -5.38
N ALA A 75 -0.01 2.84 -4.49
CA ALA A 75 1.45 2.66 -4.45
C ALA A 75 2.01 2.10 -5.76
N THR A 76 1.40 1.05 -6.29
CA THR A 76 1.79 0.42 -7.56
C THR A 76 1.65 1.41 -8.72
N ARG A 77 0.53 2.14 -8.79
CA ARG A 77 0.32 3.19 -9.79
C ARG A 77 1.39 4.27 -9.70
N ALA A 78 1.72 4.74 -8.50
CA ALA A 78 2.75 5.75 -8.30
C ALA A 78 4.13 5.26 -8.78
N ALA A 79 4.47 3.99 -8.50
CA ALA A 79 5.71 3.39 -9.00
C ALA A 79 5.73 3.25 -10.53
N LEU A 80 4.63 2.82 -11.15
CA LEU A 80 4.47 2.76 -12.61
C LEU A 80 4.60 4.16 -13.25
N ALA A 81 3.98 5.17 -12.65
CA ALA A 81 4.06 6.55 -13.13
C ALA A 81 5.50 7.09 -13.09
N LYS A 82 6.28 6.79 -12.04
CA LYS A 82 7.71 7.11 -11.95
C LYS A 82 8.55 6.47 -13.06
N ARG A 83 8.07 5.34 -13.61
CA ARG A 83 8.69 4.62 -14.74
C ARG A 83 8.12 5.05 -16.11
N GLY A 84 7.30 6.11 -16.17
CA GLY A 84 6.72 6.64 -17.42
C GLY A 84 5.41 6.00 -17.86
N TYR A 85 4.84 5.08 -17.07
CA TYR A 85 3.58 4.39 -17.40
C TYR A 85 2.39 5.13 -16.78
N GLN A 86 1.91 6.18 -17.46
CA GLN A 86 0.75 6.97 -17.01
C GLN A 86 -0.62 6.37 -17.40
N ARG A 87 -0.66 5.40 -18.33
CA ARG A 87 -1.90 4.77 -18.82
C ARG A 87 -2.37 3.57 -17.99
N SER A 88 -2.04 3.53 -16.70
CA SER A 88 -2.64 2.53 -15.80
C SER A 88 -4.05 2.97 -15.42
N VAL A 89 -5.06 2.25 -15.91
CA VAL A 89 -6.47 2.52 -15.54
C VAL A 89 -6.70 1.95 -14.15
N VAL A 90 -7.06 2.81 -13.19
CA VAL A 90 -7.59 2.38 -11.89
C VAL A 90 -9.08 2.25 -12.00
N ARG A 91 -9.58 1.02 -11.93
CA ARG A 91 -11.02 0.78 -11.99
C ARG A 91 -11.54 0.43 -10.60
N ARG A 92 -12.53 1.18 -10.14
CA ARG A 92 -13.33 0.80 -8.97
C ARG A 92 -14.23 -0.37 -9.37
N PRO A 93 -14.36 -1.44 -8.55
CA PRO A 93 -15.34 -2.48 -8.79
C PRO A 93 -16.74 -1.87 -8.72
N PHE A 94 -17.67 -2.48 -9.46
CA PHE A 94 -19.08 -2.11 -9.54
C PHE A 94 -19.68 -1.76 -8.16
N PRO A 95 -20.63 -0.81 -8.09
CA PRO A 95 -21.39 -0.59 -6.86
C PRO A 95 -22.06 -1.90 -6.42
N ARG A 96 -22.06 -2.16 -5.11
CA ARG A 96 -22.92 -3.20 -4.53
C ARG A 96 -24.37 -2.76 -4.66
#